data_AF-A0A2S8P413-F1
#
_entry.id   AF-A0A2S8P413-F1
#
_cell.length_a   1.000
_cell.length_b   1.000
_cell.length_c   1.000
_cell.angle_alpha   90.00
_cell.angle_beta   90.00
_cell.angle_gamma   90.00
#
_symmetry.space_group_name_H-M   'P 1'
#
loop_
_entity.id
_entity.type
_entity.pdbx_description
1 polymer ?
#
loop_
_entity_poly.entity_id
_entity_poly.type
_entity_poly.pdbx_seq_one_letter_code
_entity_poly.pdbx_strand_id
1 'polypeptide(L)'
;MAEIPRYLEDQTEEQIMQRMLDRLPADLDKSEGSFLWDAEAPVAFMLSEAALWAQQLLRRGFASTAASSDPNFRSEELDLRAGEHGITRRAAVAAQGVVRFAGAPGKVVPAGTVVATLADEVSAEASLEYETVGRLELDADGSGMVGVRALVAGKESNVPAGTVIVLSTPVSGVTSVTNVEVVKGGADIEADTALLERFYSKVRNQGTSGNKSQYVQWASEVPGVGATRVIPLWQGPGTVGLYLLDTDKRAAGTDLVAAVQKYVDPTQDGQGEGVAPAGPVVSVMPAKEVPMNIRVKLTLASDATLADVRALIERGVTAYLKQLAFADPLVRYTRIAAILLDIPPIIDYSELTVNGVSDQNIEMTASQVAVLGRWMCMSSVGQMVRCNVRKEDEGAFRECSGEGRLGSKKAIQRDVSWKCSTRLGNAAWTNSPAAVVPVLEDSQGEQRDKSEVRLWQEVSHLGEEDPWSERVHANVKGKEDAGHECSFYCRCWTDE
;
A
#
# COMPACT_ATOMS: atom_id res chain seq x y z
N MET A 1 -22.24 -19.63 -1.40
CA MET A 1 -22.15 -20.57 -2.54
C MET A 1 -23.55 -21.09 -2.78
N ALA A 2 -23.97 -21.29 -4.03
CA ALA A 2 -25.27 -21.93 -4.26
C ALA A 2 -25.19 -23.35 -3.69
N GLU A 3 -26.06 -23.66 -2.74
CA GLU A 3 -26.12 -25.01 -2.17
C GLU A 3 -26.57 -25.98 -3.26
N ILE A 4 -25.98 -27.17 -3.27
CA ILE A 4 -26.39 -28.23 -4.17
C ILE A 4 -27.86 -28.54 -3.88
N PRO A 5 -28.71 -28.76 -4.89
CA PRO A 5 -30.10 -29.09 -4.62
C PRO A 5 -30.22 -30.32 -3.72
N ARG A 6 -31.12 -30.28 -2.74
CA ARG A 6 -31.33 -31.35 -1.75
C ARG A 6 -31.47 -32.76 -2.33
N TYR A 7 -32.02 -32.88 -3.54
CA TYR A 7 -32.18 -34.19 -4.20
C TYR A 7 -30.85 -34.77 -4.75
N LEU A 8 -29.80 -33.96 -4.85
CA LEU A 8 -28.43 -34.36 -5.19
C LEU A 8 -27.49 -34.38 -3.99
N GLU A 9 -27.95 -33.99 -2.81
CA GLU A 9 -27.25 -34.23 -1.55
C GLU A 9 -27.36 -35.72 -1.19
N ASP A 10 -26.38 -36.24 -0.45
CA ASP A 10 -26.42 -37.60 0.11
C ASP A 10 -26.73 -38.68 -0.96
N GLN A 11 -26.05 -38.56 -2.10
CA GLN A 11 -26.10 -39.52 -3.21
C GLN A 11 -24.87 -40.44 -3.19
N THR A 12 -24.46 -40.88 -2.00
CA THR A 12 -23.40 -41.89 -1.89
C THR A 12 -23.90 -43.24 -2.39
N GLU A 13 -22.97 -44.11 -2.79
CA GLU A 13 -23.28 -45.48 -3.19
C GLU A 13 -24.11 -46.19 -2.11
N GLU A 14 -23.71 -46.11 -0.84
CA GLU A 14 -24.39 -46.73 0.30
C GLU A 14 -25.84 -46.23 0.46
N GLN A 15 -26.07 -44.92 0.36
CA GLN A 15 -27.42 -44.35 0.51
C GLN A 15 -28.31 -44.67 -0.70
N ILE A 16 -27.75 -44.71 -1.90
CA ILE A 16 -28.47 -45.15 -3.10
C ILE A 16 -28.84 -46.63 -2.96
N MET A 17 -27.88 -47.47 -2.55
CA MET A 17 -28.06 -48.90 -2.33
C MET A 17 -29.17 -49.16 -1.32
N GLN A 18 -29.14 -48.51 -0.16
CA GLN A 18 -30.17 -48.65 0.85
C GLN A 18 -31.56 -48.30 0.30
N ARG A 19 -31.69 -47.20 -0.47
CA ARG A 19 -32.96 -46.81 -1.10
C ARG A 19 -33.44 -47.81 -2.16
N MET A 20 -32.54 -48.49 -2.86
CA MET A 20 -32.89 -49.55 -3.81
C MET A 20 -33.42 -50.78 -3.06
N LEU A 21 -32.70 -51.22 -2.04
CA LEU A 21 -33.10 -52.35 -1.18
C LEU A 21 -34.40 -52.09 -0.44
N ASP A 22 -34.65 -50.87 0.05
CA ASP A 22 -35.89 -50.49 0.72
C ASP A 22 -37.13 -50.60 -0.19
N ARG A 23 -36.95 -50.53 -1.52
CA ARG A 23 -38.04 -50.69 -2.50
C ARG A 23 -38.36 -52.15 -2.80
N LEU A 24 -37.47 -53.08 -2.46
CA LEU A 24 -37.72 -54.50 -2.60
C LEU A 24 -38.72 -55.00 -1.54
N PRO A 25 -39.54 -56.01 -1.84
CA PRO A 25 -40.39 -56.69 -0.85
C PRO A 25 -39.60 -57.16 0.38
N ALA A 26 -40.24 -57.16 1.55
CA ALA A 26 -39.61 -57.48 2.83
C ALA A 26 -39.31 -58.99 3.03
N ASP A 27 -39.89 -59.85 2.20
CA ASP A 27 -39.72 -61.31 2.20
C ASP A 27 -38.50 -61.78 1.38
N LEU A 28 -37.81 -60.86 0.69
CA LEU A 28 -36.58 -61.14 -0.05
C LEU A 28 -35.35 -60.96 0.84
N ASP A 29 -34.32 -61.77 0.58
CA ASP A 29 -33.01 -61.61 1.22
C ASP A 29 -32.28 -60.40 0.65
N LYS A 30 -32.01 -59.41 1.51
CA LYS A 30 -31.36 -58.14 1.20
C LYS A 30 -29.98 -58.02 1.86
N SER A 31 -29.47 -59.12 2.44
CA SER A 31 -28.17 -59.11 3.10
C SER A 31 -27.03 -58.90 2.10
N GLU A 32 -25.94 -58.31 2.58
CA GLU A 32 -24.71 -58.14 1.81
C GLU A 32 -24.20 -59.50 1.31
N GLY A 33 -23.92 -59.61 0.01
CA GLY A 33 -23.53 -60.86 -0.66
C GLY A 33 -24.69 -61.76 -1.10
N SER A 34 -25.95 -61.34 -0.90
CA SER A 34 -27.10 -61.98 -1.54
C SER A 34 -27.13 -61.68 -3.05
N PHE A 35 -27.82 -62.51 -3.84
CA PHE A 35 -27.95 -62.27 -5.28
C PHE A 35 -28.55 -60.89 -5.62
N LEU A 36 -29.53 -60.43 -4.85
CA LEU A 36 -30.16 -59.12 -5.06
C LEU A 36 -29.19 -57.98 -4.72
N TRP A 37 -28.45 -58.11 -3.61
CA TRP A 37 -27.40 -57.16 -3.27
C TRP A 37 -26.33 -57.09 -4.38
N ASP A 38 -25.77 -58.22 -4.78
CA ASP A 38 -24.69 -58.27 -5.78
C ASP A 38 -25.16 -57.78 -7.16
N ALA A 39 -26.44 -57.96 -7.49
CA ALA A 39 -27.03 -57.45 -8.73
C ALA A 39 -27.27 -55.93 -8.70
N GLU A 40 -27.61 -55.37 -7.54
CA GLU A 40 -27.90 -53.94 -7.38
C GLU A 40 -26.65 -53.08 -7.12
N ALA A 41 -25.63 -53.63 -6.48
CA ALA A 41 -24.39 -52.93 -6.13
C ALA A 41 -23.73 -52.16 -7.30
N PRO A 42 -23.47 -52.78 -8.49
CA PRO A 42 -22.87 -52.05 -9.61
C PRO A 42 -23.80 -50.93 -10.14
N VAL A 43 -25.12 -51.08 -10.02
CA VAL A 43 -26.08 -50.06 -10.42
C VAL A 43 -26.03 -48.89 -9.43
N ALA A 44 -25.98 -49.16 -8.12
CA ALA A 44 -25.83 -48.14 -7.10
C ALA A 44 -24.53 -47.32 -7.28
N PHE A 45 -23.42 -48.00 -7.59
CA PHE A 45 -22.14 -47.35 -7.93
C PHE A 45 -22.28 -46.39 -9.12
N MET A 46 -22.79 -46.87 -10.26
CA MET A 46 -22.97 -46.04 -11.47
C MET A 46 -23.94 -44.87 -11.24
N LEU A 47 -24.98 -45.05 -10.43
CA LEU A 47 -25.91 -43.97 -10.08
C LEU A 47 -25.25 -42.93 -9.19
N SER A 48 -24.34 -43.34 -8.30
CA SER A 48 -23.55 -42.40 -7.47
C SER A 48 -22.59 -41.58 -8.33
N GLU A 49 -21.95 -42.18 -9.35
CA GLU A 49 -21.12 -41.46 -10.32
C GLU A 49 -21.96 -40.47 -11.15
N ALA A 50 -23.14 -40.90 -11.62
CA ALA A 50 -24.07 -40.03 -12.34
C ALA A 50 -24.51 -38.83 -11.49
N ALA A 51 -24.75 -39.04 -10.19
CA ALA A 51 -25.07 -37.98 -9.25
C ALA A 51 -23.88 -37.01 -9.07
N LEU A 52 -22.65 -37.52 -8.98
CA LEU A 52 -21.44 -36.68 -8.94
C LEU A 52 -21.28 -35.84 -10.22
N TRP A 53 -21.52 -36.42 -11.40
CA TRP A 53 -21.50 -35.66 -12.66
C TRP A 53 -22.57 -34.56 -12.69
N ALA A 54 -23.78 -34.85 -12.21
CA ALA A 54 -24.85 -33.86 -12.12
C ALA A 54 -24.47 -32.71 -11.17
N GLN A 55 -23.88 -33.01 -10.02
CA GLN A 55 -23.36 -31.99 -9.10
C GLN A 55 -22.28 -31.13 -9.76
N GLN A 56 -21.33 -31.74 -10.48
CA GLN A 56 -20.27 -31.01 -11.20
C GLN A 56 -20.83 -30.13 -12.32
N LEU A 57 -21.84 -30.60 -13.04
CA LEU A 57 -22.49 -29.84 -14.10
C LEU A 57 -23.17 -28.59 -13.55
N LEU A 58 -23.88 -28.71 -12.42
CA LEU A 58 -24.46 -27.54 -11.74
C LEU A 58 -23.38 -26.59 -11.22
N ARG A 59 -22.31 -27.12 -10.62
CA ARG A 59 -21.19 -26.31 -10.12
C ARG A 59 -20.50 -25.54 -11.25
N ARG A 60 -20.31 -26.16 -12.40
CA ARG A 60 -19.66 -25.53 -13.57
C ARG A 60 -20.62 -24.66 -14.39
N GLY A 61 -21.93 -24.88 -14.29
CA GLY A 61 -22.94 -24.17 -15.08
C GLY A 61 -23.21 -22.72 -14.65
N PHE A 62 -22.91 -22.35 -13.40
CA PHE A 62 -23.09 -20.97 -12.94
C PHE A 62 -21.73 -20.29 -12.73
N ALA A 63 -21.61 -19.03 -13.18
CA ALA A 63 -20.40 -18.22 -13.00
C ALA A 63 -19.94 -18.15 -11.54
N SER A 64 -20.91 -18.07 -10.61
CA SER A 64 -20.67 -17.98 -9.16
C SER A 64 -19.99 -19.21 -8.57
N THR A 65 -20.21 -20.38 -9.16
CA THR A 65 -19.75 -21.68 -8.66
C THR A 65 -18.61 -22.26 -9.50
N ALA A 66 -18.47 -21.81 -10.75
CA ALA A 66 -17.36 -22.14 -11.64
C ALA A 66 -16.07 -21.42 -11.22
N ALA A 67 -16.18 -20.19 -10.70
CA ALA A 67 -15.03 -19.43 -10.25
C ALA A 67 -14.32 -20.10 -9.06
N SER A 68 -13.00 -20.26 -9.18
CA SER A 68 -12.15 -20.71 -8.07
C SER A 68 -11.64 -19.53 -7.23
N SER A 69 -11.48 -19.75 -5.92
CA SER A 69 -10.76 -18.84 -5.04
C SER A 69 -9.24 -19.04 -5.09
N ASP A 70 -8.76 -20.10 -5.76
CA ASP A 70 -7.33 -20.36 -5.93
C ASP A 70 -6.75 -19.36 -6.95
N PRO A 71 -5.76 -18.52 -6.55
CA PRO A 71 -5.16 -17.52 -7.43
C PRO A 71 -4.40 -18.12 -8.62
N ASN A 72 -4.06 -19.41 -8.60
CA ASN A 72 -3.32 -20.10 -9.65
C ASN A 72 -4.22 -20.89 -10.61
N PHE A 73 -5.50 -21.08 -10.28
CA PHE A 73 -6.44 -21.83 -11.11
C PHE A 73 -7.28 -20.91 -11.99
N ARG A 74 -7.58 -21.34 -13.22
CA ARG A 74 -8.44 -20.61 -14.17
C ARG A 74 -9.50 -21.55 -14.71
N SER A 75 -10.77 -21.31 -14.37
CA SER A 75 -11.89 -22.10 -14.90
C SER A 75 -12.21 -21.70 -16.35
N GLU A 76 -12.12 -22.67 -17.26
CA GLU A 76 -12.58 -22.51 -18.65
C GLU A 76 -14.09 -22.26 -18.71
N GLU A 77 -14.87 -22.86 -17.82
CA GLU A 77 -16.33 -22.68 -17.78
C GLU A 77 -16.73 -21.27 -17.35
N LEU A 78 -15.96 -20.65 -16.45
CA LEU A 78 -16.12 -19.23 -16.15
C LEU A 78 -15.82 -18.35 -17.38
N ASP A 79 -14.78 -18.70 -18.14
CA ASP A 79 -14.43 -17.97 -19.37
C ASP A 79 -15.54 -18.08 -20.42
N LEU A 80 -16.10 -19.27 -20.62
CA LEU A 80 -17.25 -19.49 -21.50
C LEU A 80 -18.46 -18.68 -21.03
N ARG A 81 -18.79 -18.75 -19.73
CA ARG A 81 -19.93 -18.02 -19.16
C ARG A 81 -19.77 -16.51 -19.23
N ALA A 82 -18.56 -15.99 -19.01
CA ALA A 82 -18.25 -14.58 -19.19
C ALA A 82 -18.31 -14.17 -20.68
N GLY A 83 -17.85 -15.05 -21.56
CA GLY A 83 -17.85 -14.88 -23.01
C GLY A 83 -19.25 -14.72 -23.61
N GLU A 84 -20.25 -15.46 -23.09
CA GLU A 84 -21.68 -15.28 -23.46
C GLU A 84 -22.18 -13.85 -23.26
N HIS A 85 -21.58 -13.13 -22.31
CA HIS A 85 -21.89 -11.73 -22.02
C HIS A 85 -20.86 -10.77 -22.62
N GLY A 86 -20.00 -11.21 -23.54
CA GLY A 86 -18.99 -10.39 -24.21
C GLY A 86 -17.91 -9.87 -23.24
N ILE A 87 -17.54 -10.66 -22.24
CA ILE A 87 -16.39 -10.40 -21.37
C ILE A 87 -15.35 -11.46 -21.65
N THR A 88 -14.13 -11.02 -21.93
CA THR A 88 -12.96 -11.88 -22.05
C THR A 88 -11.99 -11.64 -20.89
N ARG A 89 -11.31 -12.71 -20.46
CA ARG A 89 -10.27 -12.66 -19.44
C ARG A 89 -9.10 -11.83 -19.95
N ARG A 90 -8.52 -11.02 -19.07
CA ARG A 90 -7.28 -10.30 -19.38
C ARG A 90 -6.11 -11.28 -19.37
N ALA A 91 -5.40 -11.34 -20.49
CA ALA A 91 -4.17 -12.10 -20.63
C ALA A 91 -3.06 -11.53 -19.73
N ALA A 92 -2.06 -12.36 -19.44
CA ALA A 92 -0.83 -11.89 -18.81
C ALA A 92 -0.14 -10.85 -19.71
N VAL A 93 0.51 -9.87 -19.08
CA VAL A 93 1.24 -8.79 -19.75
C VAL A 93 2.73 -8.93 -19.44
N ALA A 94 3.56 -8.82 -20.46
CA ALA A 94 5.02 -8.80 -20.31
C ALA A 94 5.50 -7.44 -19.80
N ALA A 95 6.41 -7.46 -18.82
CA ALA A 95 7.04 -6.23 -18.35
C ALA A 95 7.89 -5.60 -19.47
N GLN A 96 7.95 -4.27 -19.43
CA GLN A 96 8.73 -3.46 -20.36
C GLN A 96 9.64 -2.53 -19.58
N GLY A 97 10.79 -2.25 -20.17
CA GLY A 97 11.77 -1.37 -19.56
C GLY A 97 12.83 -0.96 -20.56
N VAL A 98 13.89 -0.34 -20.06
CA VAL A 98 15.03 0.09 -20.87
C VAL A 98 16.30 -0.48 -20.28
N VAL A 99 17.13 -1.08 -21.13
CA VAL A 99 18.48 -1.53 -20.76
C VAL A 99 19.52 -0.67 -21.44
N ARG A 100 20.63 -0.48 -20.74
CA ARG A 100 21.84 0.18 -21.22
C ARG A 100 22.88 -0.89 -21.55
N PHE A 101 23.35 -0.87 -22.78
CA PHE A 101 24.49 -1.67 -23.23
C PHE A 101 25.76 -0.83 -23.17
N ALA A 102 26.88 -1.47 -22.84
CA ALA A 102 28.22 -0.92 -22.97
C ALA A 102 29.10 -1.84 -23.81
N GLY A 103 30.03 -1.28 -24.58
CA GLY A 103 30.84 -2.02 -25.54
C GLY A 103 31.77 -1.13 -26.37
N ALA A 104 32.20 -1.64 -27.52
CA ALA A 104 33.00 -0.88 -28.47
C ALA A 104 32.14 0.12 -29.26
N PRO A 105 32.60 1.38 -29.45
CA PRO A 105 31.87 2.38 -30.22
C PRO A 105 31.48 1.92 -31.63
N GLY A 106 30.28 2.30 -32.09
CA GLY A 106 29.76 1.96 -33.42
C GLY A 106 29.33 0.50 -33.60
N LYS A 107 29.29 -0.31 -32.53
CA LYS A 107 28.73 -1.66 -32.59
C LYS A 107 27.22 -1.63 -32.57
N VAL A 108 26.62 -2.60 -33.28
CA VAL A 108 25.18 -2.71 -33.43
C VAL A 108 24.68 -3.89 -32.61
N VAL A 109 23.72 -3.60 -31.73
CA VAL A 109 22.90 -4.59 -31.04
C VAL A 109 21.62 -4.77 -31.87
N PRO A 110 21.37 -5.96 -32.45
CA PRO A 110 20.15 -6.20 -33.22
C PRO A 110 18.91 -6.24 -32.32
N ALA A 111 17.75 -5.99 -32.91
CA ALA A 111 16.47 -6.30 -32.27
C ALA A 111 16.36 -7.82 -32.04
N GLY A 112 15.70 -8.23 -30.96
CA GLY A 112 15.59 -9.63 -30.55
C GLY A 112 16.83 -10.18 -29.82
N THR A 113 17.76 -9.32 -29.39
CA THR A 113 18.88 -9.74 -28.53
C THR A 113 18.32 -10.10 -27.15
N VAL A 114 18.60 -11.31 -26.66
CA VAL A 114 18.11 -11.78 -25.35
C VAL A 114 19.10 -11.42 -24.24
N VAL A 115 18.58 -10.79 -23.20
CA VAL A 115 19.27 -10.41 -21.96
C VAL A 115 18.50 -10.98 -20.77
N ALA A 116 19.15 -11.24 -19.65
CA ALA A 116 18.53 -11.93 -18.52
C ALA A 116 18.99 -11.44 -17.16
N THR A 117 18.26 -11.84 -16.12
CA THR A 117 18.70 -11.73 -14.72
C THR A 117 19.63 -12.89 -14.37
N LEU A 118 20.41 -12.73 -13.31
CA LEU A 118 21.11 -13.87 -12.72
C LEU A 118 20.09 -14.87 -12.18
N ALA A 119 20.31 -16.16 -12.43
CA ALA A 119 19.67 -17.21 -11.65
C ALA A 119 20.39 -17.33 -10.30
N ASP A 120 19.63 -17.57 -9.23
CA ASP A 120 20.17 -17.87 -7.92
C ASP A 120 19.62 -19.21 -7.43
N GLU A 121 20.49 -20.22 -7.42
CA GLU A 121 20.16 -21.56 -6.96
C GLU A 121 19.89 -21.62 -5.43
N VAL A 122 20.39 -20.67 -4.65
CA VAL A 122 20.23 -20.64 -3.19
C VAL A 122 18.85 -20.10 -2.81
N SER A 123 18.35 -19.09 -3.53
CA SER A 123 17.00 -18.55 -3.36
C SER A 123 15.94 -19.22 -4.26
N ALA A 124 16.37 -20.14 -5.14
CA ALA A 124 15.53 -20.79 -6.16
C ALA A 124 14.88 -19.82 -7.16
N GLU A 125 15.49 -18.65 -7.37
CA GLU A 125 15.04 -17.67 -8.36
C GLU A 125 15.52 -18.07 -9.75
N ALA A 126 14.57 -18.41 -10.63
CA ALA A 126 14.86 -18.70 -12.03
C ALA A 126 15.32 -17.44 -12.77
N SER A 127 16.22 -17.61 -13.74
CA SER A 127 16.62 -16.51 -14.63
C SER A 127 15.42 -16.04 -15.46
N LEU A 128 15.19 -14.72 -15.46
CA LEU A 128 14.15 -14.07 -16.23
C LEU A 128 14.76 -13.47 -17.49
N GLU A 129 14.17 -13.77 -18.64
CA GLU A 129 14.69 -13.36 -19.94
C GLU A 129 13.86 -12.23 -20.58
N TYR A 130 14.56 -11.31 -21.24
CA TYR A 130 14.02 -10.15 -21.92
C TYR A 130 14.65 -10.01 -23.30
N GLU A 131 13.89 -9.55 -24.29
CA GLU A 131 14.36 -9.31 -25.65
C GLU A 131 14.38 -7.81 -25.97
N THR A 132 15.36 -7.37 -26.77
CA THR A 132 15.41 -5.98 -27.27
C THR A 132 14.32 -5.74 -28.31
N VAL A 133 13.53 -4.67 -28.14
CA VAL A 133 12.40 -4.33 -29.04
C VAL A 133 12.89 -3.65 -30.33
N GLY A 134 14.09 -3.09 -30.31
CA GLY A 134 14.66 -2.34 -31.43
C GLY A 134 16.15 -2.60 -31.64
N ARG A 135 16.64 -2.14 -32.79
CA ARG A 135 18.07 -2.06 -33.09
C ARG A 135 18.68 -0.89 -32.34
N LEU A 136 19.86 -1.10 -31.77
CA LEU A 136 20.67 -0.06 -31.12
C LEU A 136 22.07 -0.03 -31.74
N GLU A 137 22.62 1.17 -31.94
CA GLU A 137 24.02 1.37 -32.27
C GLU A 137 24.68 2.12 -31.11
N LEU A 138 25.83 1.62 -30.64
CA LEU A 138 26.55 2.22 -29.52
C LEU A 138 27.21 3.53 -29.97
N ASP A 139 27.08 4.56 -29.14
CA ASP A 139 27.62 5.89 -29.37
C ASP A 139 29.16 5.92 -29.34
N ALA A 140 29.73 7.12 -29.50
CA ALA A 140 31.19 7.31 -29.49
C ALA A 140 31.85 6.91 -28.15
N ASP A 141 31.08 6.90 -27.06
CA ASP A 141 31.51 6.48 -25.73
C ASP A 141 31.30 4.97 -25.50
N GLY A 142 30.77 4.26 -26.51
CA GLY A 142 30.51 2.82 -26.45
C GLY A 142 29.29 2.46 -25.62
N SER A 143 28.35 3.38 -25.42
CA SER A 143 27.13 3.20 -24.64
C SER A 143 25.88 3.35 -25.51
N GLY A 144 24.76 2.77 -25.09
CA GLY A 144 23.49 2.96 -25.75
C GLY A 144 22.33 2.38 -24.96
N MET A 145 21.12 2.92 -25.15
CA MET A 145 19.92 2.47 -24.47
C MET A 145 18.88 1.96 -25.46
N VAL A 146 18.22 0.85 -25.12
CA VAL A 146 17.15 0.28 -25.94
C VAL A 146 16.05 -0.29 -25.07
N GLY A 147 14.81 -0.18 -25.56
CA GLY A 147 13.66 -0.80 -24.91
C GLY A 147 13.76 -2.32 -24.95
N VAL A 148 13.35 -2.96 -23.85
CA VAL A 148 13.25 -4.41 -23.72
C VAL A 148 11.84 -4.82 -23.31
N ARG A 149 11.48 -6.05 -23.68
CA ARG A 149 10.23 -6.72 -23.31
C ARG A 149 10.54 -8.09 -22.74
N ALA A 150 9.90 -8.47 -21.64
CA ALA A 150 10.05 -9.81 -21.08
C ALA A 150 9.55 -10.88 -22.07
N LEU A 151 10.26 -12.01 -22.16
CA LEU A 151 9.83 -13.15 -22.99
C LEU A 151 8.63 -13.87 -22.37
N VAL A 152 8.61 -13.99 -21.05
CA VAL A 152 7.50 -14.57 -20.28
C VAL A 152 6.68 -13.44 -19.67
N ALA A 153 5.37 -13.44 -19.95
CA ALA A 153 4.43 -12.51 -19.37
C ALA A 153 4.07 -12.91 -17.92
N GLY A 154 3.86 -11.92 -17.06
CA GLY A 154 3.57 -12.15 -15.64
C GLY A 154 4.18 -11.09 -14.75
N LYS A 155 3.71 -11.02 -13.51
CA LYS A 155 4.18 -10.05 -12.52
C LYS A 155 5.62 -10.33 -12.07
N GLU A 156 6.04 -11.59 -12.13
CA GLU A 156 7.43 -12.02 -11.86
C GLU A 156 8.44 -11.35 -12.80
N SER A 157 8.03 -10.92 -14.00
CA SER A 157 8.92 -10.21 -14.93
C SER A 157 9.27 -8.77 -14.52
N ASN A 158 8.68 -8.25 -13.43
CA ASN A 158 9.00 -6.93 -12.90
C ASN A 158 10.26 -7.01 -12.01
N VAL A 159 11.33 -6.34 -12.41
CA VAL A 159 12.63 -6.40 -11.70
C VAL A 159 13.15 -5.01 -11.36
N PRO A 160 13.82 -4.84 -10.21
CA PRO A 160 14.38 -3.55 -9.82
C PRO A 160 15.52 -3.12 -10.76
N ALA A 161 15.94 -1.86 -10.62
CA ALA A 161 17.09 -1.34 -11.35
C ALA A 161 18.35 -2.17 -11.05
N GLY A 162 19.15 -2.45 -12.07
CA GLY A 162 20.43 -3.15 -11.96
C GLY A 162 20.36 -4.69 -11.91
N THR A 163 19.18 -5.30 -12.10
CA THR A 163 19.01 -6.77 -12.04
C THR A 163 19.26 -7.47 -13.37
N VAL A 164 18.94 -6.84 -14.51
CA VAL A 164 19.13 -7.41 -15.85
C VAL A 164 20.57 -7.20 -16.30
N ILE A 165 21.46 -8.13 -15.97
CA ILE A 165 22.91 -7.99 -16.17
C ILE A 165 23.55 -9.09 -17.02
N VAL A 166 22.79 -10.13 -17.37
CA VAL A 166 23.27 -11.26 -18.14
C VAL A 166 22.96 -11.04 -19.62
N LEU A 167 23.95 -11.31 -20.47
CA LEU A 167 23.80 -11.28 -21.92
C LEU A 167 23.62 -12.72 -22.45
N SER A 168 22.37 -13.19 -22.53
CA SER A 168 22.08 -14.58 -22.95
C SER A 168 22.41 -14.82 -24.42
N THR A 169 22.14 -13.84 -25.29
CA THR A 169 22.60 -13.85 -26.69
C THR A 169 23.86 -13.00 -26.83
N PRO A 170 25.06 -13.60 -26.96
CA PRO A 170 26.29 -12.83 -27.06
C PRO A 170 26.32 -11.98 -28.34
N VAL A 171 26.60 -10.69 -28.18
CA VAL A 171 26.77 -9.72 -29.28
C VAL A 171 28.23 -9.29 -29.32
N SER A 172 28.90 -9.49 -30.45
CA SER A 172 30.32 -9.19 -30.58
C SER A 172 30.61 -7.70 -30.33
N GLY A 173 31.49 -7.42 -29.38
CA GLY A 173 31.89 -6.07 -29.01
C GLY A 173 31.00 -5.41 -27.95
N VAL A 174 29.97 -6.09 -27.44
CA VAL A 174 29.25 -5.68 -26.23
C VAL A 174 29.92 -6.31 -25.01
N THR A 175 30.22 -5.52 -23.99
CA THR A 175 30.90 -5.95 -22.75
C THR A 175 29.94 -6.14 -21.58
N SER A 176 28.88 -5.34 -21.48
CA SER A 176 27.89 -5.48 -20.43
C SER A 176 26.51 -4.94 -20.81
N VAL A 177 25.50 -5.38 -20.07
CA VAL A 177 24.14 -4.85 -20.10
C VAL A 177 23.67 -4.58 -18.68
N THR A 178 22.87 -3.54 -18.48
CA THR A 178 22.21 -3.25 -17.20
C THR A 178 20.94 -2.45 -17.41
N ASN A 179 19.85 -2.75 -16.70
CA ASN A 179 18.69 -1.87 -16.65
C ASN A 179 18.94 -0.72 -15.65
N VAL A 180 18.91 0.52 -16.13
CA VAL A 180 19.14 1.71 -15.29
C VAL A 180 17.92 2.02 -14.42
N GLU A 181 16.73 1.73 -14.94
CA GLU A 181 15.46 1.90 -14.25
C GLU A 181 14.80 0.54 -13.99
N VAL A 182 13.78 0.55 -13.12
CA VAL A 182 12.92 -0.61 -12.88
C VAL A 182 12.25 -1.07 -14.17
N VAL A 183 12.26 -2.37 -14.44
CA VAL A 183 11.45 -2.98 -15.49
C VAL A 183 10.09 -3.27 -14.89
N LYS A 184 9.02 -2.73 -15.49
CA LYS A 184 7.68 -2.73 -14.88
C LYS A 184 6.57 -2.98 -15.90
N GLY A 185 5.34 -3.12 -15.41
CA GLY A 185 4.15 -3.32 -16.26
C GLY A 185 3.83 -4.78 -16.55
N GLY A 186 4.61 -5.72 -16.01
CA GLY A 186 4.28 -7.13 -16.01
C GLY A 186 3.09 -7.40 -15.10
N ALA A 187 2.11 -8.14 -15.60
CA ALA A 187 0.90 -8.50 -14.86
C ALA A 187 0.52 -9.95 -15.16
N ASP A 188 0.06 -10.67 -14.14
CA ASP A 188 -0.41 -12.03 -14.31
C ASP A 188 -1.74 -12.09 -15.07
N ILE A 189 -2.03 -13.26 -15.61
CA ILE A 189 -3.36 -13.55 -16.14
C ILE A 189 -4.42 -13.33 -15.06
N GLU A 190 -5.49 -12.63 -15.42
CA GLU A 190 -6.55 -12.26 -14.48
C GLU A 190 -7.12 -13.46 -13.74
N ALA A 191 -7.23 -13.38 -12.41
CA ALA A 191 -7.78 -14.43 -11.56
C ALA A 191 -9.30 -14.60 -11.73
N ASP A 192 -9.81 -15.79 -11.40
CA ASP A 192 -11.24 -16.11 -11.49
C ASP A 192 -12.11 -15.17 -10.65
N THR A 193 -11.66 -14.80 -9.46
CA THR A 193 -12.36 -13.85 -8.58
C THR A 193 -12.52 -12.47 -9.24
N ALA A 194 -11.45 -11.95 -9.84
CA ALA A 194 -11.45 -10.67 -10.54
C ALA A 194 -12.32 -10.71 -11.81
N LEU A 195 -12.26 -11.81 -12.58
CA LEU A 195 -13.11 -12.00 -13.74
C LEU A 195 -14.60 -12.07 -13.33
N LEU A 196 -14.91 -12.80 -12.25
CA LEU A 196 -16.27 -12.91 -11.73
C LEU A 196 -16.82 -11.56 -11.24
N GLU A 197 -15.99 -10.74 -10.59
CA GLU A 197 -16.37 -9.39 -10.19
C GLU A 197 -16.67 -8.50 -11.41
N ARG A 198 -15.85 -8.56 -12.46
CA ARG A 198 -16.14 -7.86 -13.72
C ARG A 198 -17.42 -8.37 -14.38
N PHE A 199 -17.62 -9.69 -14.36
CA PHE A 199 -18.83 -10.33 -14.87
C PHE A 199 -20.09 -9.83 -14.15
N TYR A 200 -20.11 -9.88 -12.82
CA TYR A 200 -21.21 -9.34 -12.04
C TYR A 200 -21.40 -7.85 -12.24
N SER A 201 -20.31 -7.09 -12.34
CA SER A 201 -20.39 -5.65 -12.59
C SER A 201 -21.14 -5.38 -13.90
N LYS A 202 -20.83 -6.12 -14.98
CA LYS A 202 -21.54 -5.97 -16.26
C LYS A 202 -22.99 -6.45 -16.21
N VAL A 203 -23.24 -7.60 -15.59
CA VAL A 203 -24.57 -8.24 -15.61
C VAL A 203 -25.54 -7.55 -14.65
N ARG A 204 -25.09 -7.13 -13.47
CA ARG A 204 -25.93 -6.51 -12.42
C ARG A 204 -26.04 -5.01 -12.57
N ASN A 205 -24.99 -4.34 -13.05
CA ASN A 205 -24.96 -2.89 -13.23
C ASN A 205 -25.01 -2.54 -14.73
N GLN A 206 -25.97 -3.10 -15.45
CA GLN A 206 -26.18 -2.72 -16.85
C GLN A 206 -26.52 -1.23 -16.90
N GLY A 207 -25.68 -0.46 -17.58
CA GLY A 207 -26.07 0.84 -18.08
C GLY A 207 -27.23 0.63 -19.06
N THR A 208 -28.40 1.17 -18.74
CA THR A 208 -29.55 1.14 -19.65
C THR A 208 -30.26 2.48 -19.60
N SER A 209 -30.52 3.07 -20.78
CA SER A 209 -31.41 4.22 -20.97
C SER A 209 -31.20 5.38 -19.99
N GLY A 210 -29.94 5.70 -19.66
CA GLY A 210 -29.61 6.80 -18.73
C GLY A 210 -29.91 6.51 -17.25
N ASN A 211 -29.86 5.25 -16.81
CA ASN A 211 -29.88 4.93 -15.38
C ASN A 211 -28.56 5.36 -14.70
N LYS A 212 -28.50 5.33 -13.35
CA LYS A 212 -27.29 5.71 -12.60
C LYS A 212 -26.04 4.95 -13.06
N SER A 213 -26.17 3.65 -13.30
CA SER A 213 -25.05 2.80 -13.74
C SER A 213 -24.49 3.21 -15.10
N GLN A 214 -25.36 3.65 -16.02
CA GLN A 214 -24.97 4.14 -17.34
C GLN A 214 -24.08 5.38 -17.24
N TYR A 215 -24.43 6.33 -16.38
CA TYR A 215 -23.61 7.53 -16.18
C TYR A 215 -22.25 7.20 -15.54
N VAL A 216 -22.20 6.24 -14.61
CA VAL A 216 -20.92 5.76 -14.06
C VAL A 216 -20.06 5.14 -15.16
N GLN A 217 -20.67 4.35 -16.05
CA GLN A 217 -19.97 3.72 -17.16
C GLN A 217 -19.40 4.77 -18.13
N TRP A 218 -20.21 5.72 -18.59
CA TRP A 218 -19.76 6.80 -19.48
C TRP A 218 -18.65 7.64 -18.87
N ALA A 219 -18.74 7.97 -17.59
CA ALA A 219 -17.66 8.69 -16.90
C ALA A 219 -16.37 7.85 -16.84
N SER A 220 -16.48 6.54 -16.62
CA SER A 220 -15.32 5.63 -16.53
C SER A 220 -14.67 5.32 -17.89
N GLU A 221 -15.32 5.64 -19.01
CA GLU A 221 -14.74 5.52 -20.35
C GLU A 221 -13.69 6.62 -20.62
N VAL A 222 -13.72 7.73 -19.87
CA VAL A 222 -12.72 8.79 -19.97
C VAL A 222 -11.46 8.39 -19.17
N PRO A 223 -10.27 8.36 -19.81
CA PRO A 223 -9.03 8.01 -19.12
C PRO A 223 -8.75 8.93 -17.94
N GLY A 224 -8.32 8.36 -16.81
CA GLY A 224 -8.00 9.11 -15.58
C GLY A 224 -9.13 9.15 -14.55
N VAL A 225 -10.36 8.76 -14.90
CA VAL A 225 -11.44 8.58 -13.93
C VAL A 225 -11.23 7.30 -13.13
N GLY A 226 -11.10 7.43 -11.81
CA GLY A 226 -10.96 6.28 -10.91
C GLY A 226 -12.27 5.85 -10.24
N ALA A 227 -13.21 6.76 -10.02
CA ALA A 227 -14.56 6.42 -9.58
C ALA A 227 -15.54 7.58 -9.82
N THR A 228 -16.82 7.26 -9.93
CA THR A 228 -17.89 8.24 -10.16
C THR A 228 -19.07 7.97 -9.23
N ARG A 229 -19.62 9.02 -8.63
CA ARG A 229 -20.90 8.97 -7.93
C ARG A 229 -21.94 9.80 -8.67
N VAL A 230 -23.12 9.21 -8.86
CA VAL A 230 -24.26 9.85 -9.52
C VAL A 230 -25.30 10.27 -8.50
N ILE A 231 -25.64 11.55 -8.47
CA ILE A 231 -26.74 12.11 -7.68
C ILE A 231 -27.86 12.52 -8.65
N PRO A 232 -28.98 11.78 -8.69
CA PRO A 232 -30.11 12.15 -9.53
C PRO A 232 -30.81 13.37 -8.93
N LEU A 233 -31.38 14.22 -9.80
CA LEU A 233 -32.20 15.37 -9.41
C LEU A 233 -31.48 16.35 -8.47
N TRP A 234 -30.15 16.47 -8.59
CA TRP A 234 -29.33 17.25 -7.65
C TRP A 234 -29.69 18.75 -7.63
N GLN A 235 -30.19 19.28 -8.75
CA GLN A 235 -30.74 20.63 -8.91
C GLN A 235 -32.20 20.59 -9.40
N GLY A 236 -32.96 19.57 -8.97
CA GLY A 236 -34.36 19.40 -9.33
C GLY A 236 -34.60 18.52 -10.58
N PRO A 237 -35.86 18.42 -11.04
CA PRO A 237 -36.26 17.58 -12.18
C PRO A 237 -35.42 17.85 -13.43
N GLY A 238 -34.98 16.77 -14.09
CA GLY A 238 -34.19 16.87 -15.32
C GLY A 238 -32.71 17.17 -15.12
N THR A 239 -32.18 17.14 -13.89
CA THR A 239 -30.74 17.34 -13.63
C THR A 239 -30.06 16.08 -13.09
N VAL A 240 -28.80 15.85 -13.48
CA VAL A 240 -27.97 14.76 -12.98
C VAL A 240 -26.61 15.31 -12.56
N GLY A 241 -26.21 15.04 -11.32
CA GLY A 241 -24.91 15.45 -10.78
C GLY A 241 -23.93 14.28 -10.81
N LEU A 242 -22.75 14.48 -11.39
CA LEU A 242 -21.66 13.50 -11.40
C LEU A 242 -20.49 14.01 -10.58
N TYR A 243 -20.16 13.31 -9.50
CA TYR A 243 -18.97 13.57 -8.70
C TYR A 243 -17.86 12.60 -9.09
N LEU A 244 -16.70 13.15 -9.45
CA LEU A 244 -15.57 12.38 -9.96
C LEU A 244 -14.43 12.29 -8.96
N LEU A 245 -13.80 11.11 -8.97
CA LEU A 245 -12.50 10.85 -8.37
C LEU A 245 -11.50 10.44 -9.46
N ASP A 246 -10.25 10.80 -9.26
CA ASP A 246 -9.14 10.35 -10.10
C ASP A 246 -8.73 8.89 -9.79
N THR A 247 -7.73 8.39 -10.50
CA THR A 247 -7.15 7.04 -10.29
C THR A 247 -6.58 6.82 -8.89
N ASP A 248 -6.19 7.90 -8.21
CA ASP A 248 -5.73 7.88 -6.82
C ASP A 248 -6.85 7.97 -5.79
N LYS A 249 -8.12 7.96 -6.23
CA LYS A 249 -9.32 8.12 -5.41
C LYS A 249 -9.35 9.46 -4.67
N ARG A 250 -8.74 10.48 -5.26
CA ARG A 250 -8.72 11.88 -4.82
C ARG A 250 -9.69 12.69 -5.68
N ALA A 251 -9.96 13.93 -5.29
CA ALA A 251 -10.81 14.81 -6.10
C ALA A 251 -10.21 14.99 -7.50
N ALA A 252 -11.04 14.78 -8.53
CA ALA A 252 -10.61 14.92 -9.91
C ALA A 252 -10.13 16.35 -10.23
N GLY A 253 -9.04 16.46 -11.00
CA GLY A 253 -8.56 17.75 -11.51
C GLY A 253 -9.56 18.41 -12.47
N THR A 254 -9.45 19.73 -12.63
CA THR A 254 -10.36 20.53 -13.47
C THR A 254 -10.40 20.06 -14.93
N ASP A 255 -9.24 19.63 -15.47
CA ASP A 255 -9.13 19.17 -16.86
C ASP A 255 -9.88 17.85 -17.07
N LEU A 256 -9.80 16.94 -16.10
CA LEU A 256 -10.53 15.67 -16.13
C LEU A 256 -12.04 15.91 -16.02
N VAL A 257 -12.46 16.82 -15.13
CA VAL A 257 -13.86 17.22 -15.01
C VAL A 257 -14.38 17.80 -16.32
N ALA A 258 -13.62 18.69 -16.97
CA ALA A 258 -14.00 19.27 -18.25
C ALA A 258 -14.05 18.22 -19.39
N ALA A 259 -13.11 17.27 -19.41
CA ALA A 259 -13.10 16.18 -20.38
C ALA A 259 -14.33 15.28 -20.25
N VAL A 260 -14.69 14.90 -19.02
CA VAL A 260 -15.90 14.11 -18.76
C VAL A 260 -17.17 14.90 -19.05
N GLN A 261 -17.23 16.19 -18.67
CA GLN A 261 -18.37 17.04 -19.01
C GLN A 261 -18.57 17.10 -20.53
N LYS A 262 -17.51 17.32 -21.30
CA LYS A 262 -17.56 17.37 -22.77
C LYS A 262 -18.00 16.03 -23.39
N TYR A 263 -17.59 14.91 -22.80
CA TYR A 263 -17.97 13.58 -23.28
C TYR A 263 -19.45 13.26 -22.99
N VAL A 264 -19.90 13.56 -21.76
CA VAL A 264 -21.24 13.19 -21.29
C VAL A 264 -22.31 14.16 -21.78
N ASP A 265 -22.10 15.46 -21.59
CA ASP A 265 -23.04 16.53 -21.94
C ASP A 265 -22.28 17.84 -22.23
N PRO A 266 -21.80 18.03 -23.48
CA PRO A 266 -20.97 19.17 -23.85
C PRO A 266 -21.71 20.52 -23.84
N THR A 267 -23.02 20.54 -24.08
CA THR A 267 -23.82 21.78 -24.21
C THR A 267 -24.59 22.13 -22.95
N GLN A 268 -24.87 21.15 -22.07
CA GLN A 268 -25.60 21.33 -20.81
C GLN A 268 -26.99 21.96 -20.99
N ASP A 269 -27.60 21.77 -22.16
CA ASP A 269 -28.90 22.29 -22.56
C ASP A 269 -29.97 21.19 -22.67
N GLY A 270 -29.60 19.94 -22.36
CA GLY A 270 -30.50 18.79 -22.39
C GLY A 270 -30.87 18.33 -23.81
N GLN A 271 -30.17 18.78 -24.85
CA GLN A 271 -30.40 18.34 -26.23
C GLN A 271 -29.81 16.96 -26.53
N GLY A 272 -28.91 16.46 -25.66
CA GLY A 272 -28.31 15.13 -25.80
C GLY A 272 -27.23 15.07 -26.88
N GLU A 273 -26.43 16.14 -27.04
CA GLU A 273 -25.31 16.20 -27.99
C GLU A 273 -24.12 15.29 -27.60
N GLY A 274 -24.05 14.90 -26.31
CA GLY A 274 -23.05 13.96 -25.80
C GLY A 274 -23.57 12.52 -25.76
N VAL A 275 -23.01 11.70 -24.87
CA VAL A 275 -23.52 10.34 -24.65
C VAL A 275 -24.76 10.29 -23.76
N ALA A 276 -25.04 11.36 -22.99
CA ALA A 276 -26.28 11.47 -22.22
C ALA A 276 -27.51 11.58 -23.16
N PRO A 277 -28.65 10.97 -22.82
CA PRO A 277 -29.85 11.07 -23.64
C PRO A 277 -30.41 12.50 -23.63
N ALA A 278 -31.24 12.83 -24.62
CA ALA A 278 -31.99 14.09 -24.59
C ALA A 278 -32.93 14.15 -23.37
N GLY A 279 -33.02 15.33 -22.76
CA GLY A 279 -33.82 15.63 -21.57
C GLY A 279 -32.96 15.97 -20.34
N PRO A 280 -32.17 15.03 -19.78
CA PRO A 280 -31.32 15.31 -18.62
C PRO A 280 -30.18 16.28 -18.92
N VAL A 281 -30.05 17.32 -18.09
CA VAL A 281 -28.87 18.20 -18.04
C VAL A 281 -27.88 17.64 -17.02
N VAL A 282 -26.67 17.33 -17.47
CA VAL A 282 -25.64 16.70 -16.64
C VAL A 282 -24.59 17.72 -16.20
N SER A 283 -24.29 17.74 -14.91
CA SER A 283 -23.23 18.57 -14.34
C SER A 283 -22.18 17.71 -13.66
N VAL A 284 -20.95 17.80 -14.16
CA VAL A 284 -19.79 17.08 -13.66
C VAL A 284 -19.01 17.98 -12.71
N MET A 285 -18.69 17.46 -11.53
CA MET A 285 -18.00 18.18 -10.47
C MET A 285 -16.92 17.28 -9.85
N PRO A 286 -15.85 17.86 -9.31
CA PRO A 286 -14.92 17.10 -8.47
C PRO A 286 -15.60 16.75 -7.14
N ALA A 287 -15.25 15.59 -6.57
CA ALA A 287 -15.64 15.27 -5.19
C ALA A 287 -15.02 16.27 -4.21
N LYS A 288 -15.72 16.55 -3.10
CA LYS A 288 -15.18 17.38 -2.02
C LYS A 288 -14.33 16.54 -1.08
N GLU A 289 -13.03 16.82 -1.02
CA GLU A 289 -12.14 16.14 -0.07
C GLU A 289 -12.43 16.57 1.37
N VAL A 290 -12.53 15.59 2.26
CA VAL A 290 -12.57 15.80 3.70
C VAL A 290 -11.31 15.18 4.30
N PRO A 291 -10.34 15.98 4.77
CA PRO A 291 -9.13 15.45 5.36
C PRO A 291 -9.46 14.75 6.70
N MET A 292 -9.00 13.51 6.83
CA MET A 292 -9.07 12.71 8.05
C MET A 292 -7.76 12.93 8.81
N ASN A 293 -7.80 13.87 9.76
CA ASN A 293 -6.65 14.15 10.62
C ASN A 293 -6.60 13.11 11.73
N ILE A 294 -5.54 12.33 11.80
CA ILE A 294 -5.40 11.27 12.79
C ILE A 294 -4.32 11.66 13.79
N ARG A 295 -4.67 11.61 15.08
CA ARG A 295 -3.73 11.79 16.18
C ARG A 295 -3.80 10.56 17.06
N VAL A 296 -2.64 10.02 17.42
CA VAL A 296 -2.55 8.85 18.30
C VAL A 296 -1.22 8.85 19.02
N LYS A 297 -1.18 8.11 20.12
CA LYS A 297 0.02 7.86 20.91
C LYS A 297 0.38 6.38 20.77
N LEU A 298 1.58 6.11 20.26
CA LEU A 298 2.02 4.75 19.92
C LEU A 298 3.04 4.24 20.94
N THR A 299 2.95 2.95 21.24
CA THR A 299 3.98 2.17 21.94
C THR A 299 4.67 1.31 20.90
N LEU A 300 5.94 1.60 20.61
CA LEU A 300 6.72 0.94 19.56
C LEU A 300 7.61 -0.17 20.14
N ALA A 301 7.92 -1.17 19.32
CA ALA A 301 8.99 -2.13 19.60
C ALA A 301 10.37 -1.45 19.61
N SER A 302 11.30 -2.01 20.38
CA SER A 302 12.61 -1.43 20.70
C SER A 302 13.51 -1.12 19.49
N ASP A 303 13.22 -1.73 18.34
CA ASP A 303 13.99 -1.68 17.09
C ASP A 303 13.31 -0.87 15.98
N ALA A 304 12.11 -0.34 16.21
CA ALA A 304 11.36 0.40 15.20
C ALA A 304 11.57 1.91 15.25
N THR A 305 11.78 2.55 14.09
CA THR A 305 11.83 4.02 14.00
C THR A 305 10.44 4.61 13.78
N LEU A 306 10.18 5.80 14.34
CA LEU A 306 8.91 6.50 14.14
C LEU A 306 8.65 6.86 12.66
N ALA A 307 9.71 7.05 11.87
CA ALA A 307 9.61 7.36 10.44
C ALA A 307 9.10 6.16 9.63
N ASP A 308 9.63 4.97 9.89
CA ASP A 308 9.20 3.75 9.19
C ASP A 308 7.76 3.38 9.55
N VAL A 309 7.42 3.48 10.83
CA VAL A 309 6.07 3.23 11.33
C VAL A 309 5.07 4.21 10.72
N ARG A 310 5.44 5.50 10.61
CA ARG A 310 4.61 6.51 9.95
C ARG A 310 4.31 6.12 8.51
N ALA A 311 5.31 5.74 7.72
CA ALA A 311 5.10 5.35 6.32
C ALA A 311 4.16 4.13 6.19
N LEU A 312 4.26 3.16 7.11
CA LEU A 312 3.37 1.98 7.15
C LEU A 312 1.93 2.36 7.49
N ILE A 313 1.73 3.25 8.47
CA ILE A 313 0.39 3.74 8.84
C ILE A 313 -0.21 4.54 7.69
N GLU A 314 0.53 5.48 7.10
CA GLU A 314 0.05 6.29 5.98
C GLU A 314 -0.37 5.38 4.81
N ARG A 315 0.39 4.34 4.51
CA ARG A 315 0.05 3.34 3.50
C ARG A 315 -1.22 2.56 3.86
N GLY A 316 -1.31 2.02 5.08
CA GLY A 316 -2.43 1.20 5.54
C GLY A 316 -3.75 1.99 5.58
N VAL A 317 -3.71 3.19 6.16
CA VAL A 317 -4.88 4.08 6.24
C VAL A 317 -5.28 4.57 4.84
N THR A 318 -4.33 4.96 4.00
CA THR A 318 -4.65 5.37 2.62
C THR A 318 -5.32 4.24 1.85
N ALA A 319 -4.80 3.01 1.97
CA ALA A 319 -5.41 1.84 1.33
C ALA A 319 -6.86 1.61 1.80
N TYR A 320 -7.12 1.76 3.10
CA TYR A 320 -8.46 1.67 3.66
C TYR A 320 -9.40 2.76 3.14
N LEU A 321 -8.96 4.02 3.13
CA LEU A 321 -9.79 5.13 2.62
C LEU A 321 -10.07 4.98 1.12
N LYS A 322 -9.10 4.49 0.33
CA LYS A 322 -9.30 4.17 -1.11
C LYS A 322 -10.39 3.11 -1.32
N GLN A 323 -10.52 2.13 -0.42
CA GLN A 323 -11.58 1.10 -0.49
C GLN A 323 -12.97 1.68 -0.20
N LEU A 324 -13.07 2.67 0.69
CA LEU A 324 -14.35 3.30 1.04
C LEU A 324 -14.84 4.29 -0.02
N ALA A 325 -13.93 4.89 -0.80
CA ALA A 325 -14.22 5.96 -1.75
C ALA A 325 -15.41 5.61 -2.68
N PHE A 326 -16.55 6.26 -2.45
CA PHE A 326 -17.85 6.00 -3.12
C PHE A 326 -18.39 4.55 -3.03
N ALA A 327 -17.87 3.72 -2.13
CA ALA A 327 -18.39 2.39 -1.85
C ALA A 327 -19.23 2.38 -0.55
N ASP A 328 -18.63 2.83 0.56
CA ASP A 328 -19.26 2.90 1.88
C ASP A 328 -19.10 4.33 2.43
N PRO A 329 -20.20 5.05 2.76
CA PRO A 329 -20.11 6.40 3.30
C PRO A 329 -19.51 6.45 4.72
N LEU A 330 -19.40 5.32 5.43
CA LEU A 330 -19.01 5.31 6.83
C LEU A 330 -17.52 5.01 7.02
N VAL A 331 -16.75 6.02 7.44
CA VAL A 331 -15.37 5.83 7.91
C VAL A 331 -15.42 5.32 9.35
N ARG A 332 -15.01 4.07 9.55
CA ARG A 332 -15.11 3.39 10.84
C ARG A 332 -13.86 3.61 11.67
N TYR A 333 -14.02 4.19 12.85
CA TYR A 333 -12.92 4.41 13.80
C TYR A 333 -12.23 3.10 14.18
N THR A 334 -13.02 2.06 14.47
CA THR A 334 -12.50 0.74 14.87
C THR A 334 -11.67 0.06 13.77
N ARG A 335 -11.94 0.38 12.50
CA ARG A 335 -11.14 -0.16 11.39
C ARG A 335 -9.79 0.54 11.28
N ILE A 336 -9.74 1.85 11.53
CA ILE A 336 -8.47 2.59 11.63
C ILE A 336 -7.64 2.06 12.80
N ALA A 337 -8.25 1.83 13.96
CA ALA A 337 -7.60 1.20 15.10
C ALA A 337 -7.04 -0.20 14.77
N ALA A 338 -7.82 -1.04 14.08
CA ALA A 338 -7.35 -2.37 13.65
C ALA A 338 -6.12 -2.28 12.72
N ILE A 339 -6.12 -1.33 11.78
CA ILE A 339 -4.96 -1.11 10.88
C ILE A 339 -3.70 -0.74 11.68
N LEU A 340 -3.83 0.02 12.77
CA LEU A 340 -2.69 0.33 13.64
C LEU A 340 -2.17 -0.93 14.35
N LEU A 341 -3.05 -1.83 14.80
CA LEU A 341 -2.66 -3.08 15.46
C LEU A 341 -2.10 -4.13 14.49
N ASP A 342 -2.52 -4.09 13.22
CA ASP A 342 -2.03 -5.01 12.17
C ASP A 342 -0.59 -4.68 11.73
N ILE A 343 -0.02 -3.54 12.14
CA ILE A 343 1.35 -3.13 11.83
C ILE A 343 2.31 -3.75 12.87
N PRO A 344 3.15 -4.73 12.49
CA PRO A 344 3.93 -5.52 13.46
C PRO A 344 4.85 -4.71 14.40
N PRO A 345 5.47 -3.59 13.95
CA PRO A 345 6.26 -2.72 14.83
C PRO A 345 5.50 -2.01 15.97
N ILE A 346 4.16 -2.02 15.98
CA ILE A 346 3.33 -1.36 16.99
C ILE A 346 2.91 -2.38 18.04
N ILE A 347 3.31 -2.15 19.29
CA ILE A 347 2.92 -3.00 20.43
C ILE A 347 1.50 -2.64 20.88
N ASP A 348 1.22 -1.34 21.02
CA ASP A 348 -0.06 -0.84 21.49
C ASP A 348 -0.28 0.62 21.07
N TYR A 349 -1.51 1.11 21.17
CA TYR A 349 -1.86 2.51 20.92
C TYR A 349 -2.79 3.08 22.02
N SER A 350 -2.73 4.40 22.21
CA SER A 350 -3.60 5.14 23.12
C SER A 350 -3.97 6.50 22.52
N GLU A 351 -5.00 7.14 23.06
CA GLU A 351 -5.41 8.51 22.68
C GLU A 351 -5.66 8.70 21.16
N LEU A 352 -6.18 7.68 20.47
CA LEU A 352 -6.54 7.77 19.06
C LEU A 352 -7.75 8.71 18.87
N THR A 353 -7.58 9.71 18.02
CA THR A 353 -8.64 10.64 17.60
C THR A 353 -8.59 10.82 16.09
N VAL A 354 -9.77 10.88 15.47
CA VAL A 354 -9.95 11.15 14.04
C VAL A 354 -10.77 12.42 13.91
N ASN A 355 -10.19 13.46 13.30
CA ASN A 355 -10.76 14.81 13.25
C ASN A 355 -11.15 15.37 14.63
N GLY A 356 -10.39 15.01 15.66
CA GLY A 356 -10.59 15.47 17.05
C GLY A 356 -11.64 14.70 17.84
N VAL A 357 -12.29 13.69 17.25
CA VAL A 357 -13.28 12.85 17.92
C VAL A 357 -12.68 11.46 18.16
N SER A 358 -12.90 10.91 19.37
CA SER A 358 -12.57 9.52 19.70
C SER A 358 -13.83 8.64 19.63
N ASP A 359 -13.65 7.37 19.28
CA ASP A 359 -14.69 6.33 19.37
C ASP A 359 -15.99 6.60 18.58
N GLN A 360 -15.92 7.43 17.54
CA GLN A 360 -17.05 7.73 16.67
C GLN A 360 -16.71 7.51 15.19
N ASN A 361 -17.67 6.97 14.46
CA ASN A 361 -17.57 6.84 13.01
C ASN A 361 -17.90 8.17 12.34
N ILE A 362 -17.23 8.45 11.23
CA ILE A 362 -17.45 9.68 10.47
C ILE A 362 -18.21 9.32 9.19
N GLU A 363 -19.41 9.89 9.03
CA GLU A 363 -20.24 9.68 7.84
C GLU A 363 -19.93 10.71 6.76
N MET A 364 -19.66 10.25 5.54
CA MET A 364 -19.43 11.06 4.36
C MET A 364 -20.72 11.23 3.58
N THR A 365 -20.98 12.46 3.12
CA THR A 365 -22.06 12.70 2.15
C THR A 365 -21.69 12.17 0.76
N ALA A 366 -22.68 11.99 -0.10
CA ALA A 366 -22.49 11.40 -1.44
C ALA A 366 -21.53 12.19 -2.35
N SER A 367 -21.32 13.48 -2.09
CA SER A 367 -20.39 14.33 -2.84
C SER A 367 -18.99 14.43 -2.20
N GLN A 368 -18.76 13.76 -1.06
CA GLN A 368 -17.51 13.84 -0.31
C GLN A 368 -16.68 12.57 -0.42
N VAL A 369 -15.37 12.73 -0.28
CA VAL A 369 -14.41 11.63 -0.16
C VAL A 369 -13.48 11.88 1.02
N ALA A 370 -13.23 10.85 1.82
CA ALA A 370 -12.29 10.91 2.91
C ALA A 370 -10.86 10.72 2.37
N VAL A 371 -9.98 11.67 2.67
CA VAL A 371 -8.56 11.61 2.29
C VAL A 371 -7.70 11.68 3.53
N LEU A 372 -6.50 11.10 3.50
CA LEU A 372 -5.57 11.21 4.62
C LEU A 372 -5.21 12.69 4.83
N GLY A 373 -5.47 13.20 6.04
CA GLY A 373 -5.12 14.55 6.45
C GLY A 373 -3.77 14.62 7.14
N ARG A 374 -3.64 15.54 8.11
CA ARG A 374 -2.44 15.61 8.96
C ARG A 374 -2.42 14.46 9.96
N TRP A 375 -1.24 13.86 10.10
CA TRP A 375 -0.94 12.85 11.09
C TRP A 375 -0.06 13.43 12.18
N MET A 376 -0.36 13.12 13.46
CA MET A 376 0.47 13.52 14.59
C MET A 376 0.61 12.38 15.60
N CYS A 377 1.85 11.97 15.86
CA CYS A 377 2.18 10.96 16.87
C CYS A 377 2.70 11.65 18.13
N MET A 378 2.08 11.36 19.28
CA MET A 378 2.62 11.77 20.58
C MET A 378 3.41 10.57 21.14
N SER A 379 4.73 10.67 21.29
CA SER A 379 5.52 9.60 21.89
C SER A 379 5.56 9.77 23.41
N SER A 380 5.09 8.79 24.18
CA SER A 380 5.52 8.62 25.57
C SER A 380 6.67 7.62 25.61
N VAL A 381 7.90 8.10 25.69
CA VAL A 381 9.03 7.23 26.04
C VAL A 381 8.87 6.87 27.52
N GLY A 382 8.40 5.65 27.80
CA GLY A 382 8.31 5.10 29.14
C GLY A 382 9.69 4.68 29.66
N GLN A 383 10.43 5.58 30.29
CA GLN A 383 11.49 5.24 31.24
C GLN A 383 11.05 5.71 32.63
N MET A 384 10.41 4.84 33.40
CA MET A 384 10.19 5.08 34.83
C MET A 384 11.53 5.00 35.57
N VAL A 385 12.09 6.14 35.96
CA VAL A 385 13.10 6.20 37.04
C VAL A 385 12.38 6.72 38.28
N ARG A 386 12.11 5.83 39.24
CA ARG A 386 11.65 6.20 40.58
C ARG A 386 12.76 6.99 41.28
N CYS A 387 12.48 8.24 41.64
CA CYS A 387 13.35 9.01 42.53
C CYS A 387 12.70 9.08 43.92
N ASN A 388 13.26 8.35 44.88
CA ASN A 388 12.98 8.54 46.30
C ASN A 388 13.79 9.73 46.79
N VAL A 389 13.16 10.75 47.35
CA VAL A 389 13.85 11.87 48.03
C VAL A 389 13.51 11.82 49.50
N ARG A 390 14.53 11.62 50.36
CA ARG A 390 14.47 11.98 51.78
C ARG A 390 14.99 13.40 51.96
N LYS A 391 14.28 14.15 52.81
CA LYS A 391 14.62 15.46 53.38
C LYS A 391 16.00 15.43 54.04
N GLU A 392 16.82 16.45 53.81
CA GLU A 392 17.48 17.22 54.88
C GLU A 392 18.03 18.56 54.34
N ASP A 393 17.56 19.60 55.03
CA ASP A 393 18.13 20.90 55.37
C ASP A 393 18.28 22.10 54.41
N GLU A 394 17.65 23.17 54.93
CA GLU A 394 17.52 24.56 54.53
C GLU A 394 18.85 25.33 54.48
N GLY A 395 18.92 26.33 53.60
CA GLY A 395 19.76 27.51 53.86
C GLY A 395 20.41 28.15 52.63
N ALA A 396 19.65 28.91 51.84
CA ALA A 396 20.12 30.15 51.20
C ALA A 396 19.00 30.80 50.37
N PHE A 397 18.14 31.55 51.05
CA PHE A 397 17.36 32.62 50.42
C PHE A 397 18.29 33.82 50.22
N ARG A 398 18.36 34.39 49.00
CA ARG A 398 18.38 35.85 48.83
C ARG A 398 18.10 36.29 47.39
N GLU A 399 17.29 37.34 47.34
CA GLU A 399 16.64 37.98 46.20
C GLU A 399 17.63 38.69 45.27
N CYS A 400 17.26 38.76 43.98
CA CYS A 400 17.45 39.96 43.18
C CYS A 400 16.24 40.13 42.27
N SER A 401 15.42 41.11 42.64
CA SER A 401 14.28 41.66 41.91
C SER A 401 14.76 42.62 40.81
N GLY A 402 14.00 42.68 39.71
CA GLY A 402 14.20 43.68 38.66
C GLY A 402 13.18 43.55 37.53
N GLU A 403 12.08 44.30 37.63
CA GLU A 403 11.04 44.45 36.60
C GLU A 403 11.46 45.43 35.48
N GLY A 404 11.06 45.14 34.24
CA GLY A 404 11.11 46.09 33.13
C GLY A 404 10.44 45.56 31.85
N ARG A 405 9.19 45.99 31.59
CA ARG A 405 8.53 46.01 30.26
C ARG A 405 8.83 47.37 29.61
N LEU A 406 8.95 47.59 28.30
CA LEU A 406 8.10 47.22 27.15
C LEU A 406 8.84 47.71 25.87
N GLY A 407 8.64 47.10 24.69
CA GLY A 407 8.86 47.83 23.43
C GLY A 407 9.21 47.07 22.14
N SER A 408 8.20 46.45 21.52
CA SER A 408 8.02 46.31 20.06
C SER A 408 9.00 45.48 19.19
N LYS A 409 8.36 44.63 18.36
CA LYS A 409 8.76 44.05 17.05
C LYS A 409 9.52 42.71 17.02
N LYS A 410 8.85 41.76 16.34
CA LYS A 410 9.33 40.54 15.64
C LYS A 410 9.88 39.41 16.51
N ALA A 411 9.02 38.46 16.83
CA ALA A 411 9.42 37.14 17.33
C ALA A 411 9.99 36.31 16.16
N ILE A 412 11.30 36.04 16.19
CA ILE A 412 11.92 34.98 15.38
C ILE A 412 12.27 33.87 16.38
N GLN A 413 11.51 32.78 16.32
CA GLN A 413 11.71 31.58 17.14
C GLN A 413 13.00 30.89 16.67
N ARG A 414 13.94 30.66 17.59
CA ARG A 414 15.23 29.98 17.32
C ARG A 414 15.36 28.81 18.28
N ASP A 415 15.44 27.62 17.74
CA ASP A 415 15.68 26.39 18.49
C ASP A 415 17.19 26.05 18.54
N VAL A 416 17.62 25.44 19.65
CA VAL A 416 19.02 25.29 20.07
C VAL A 416 19.37 23.80 20.24
N SER A 417 20.56 23.37 19.80
CA SER A 417 21.15 22.08 20.15
C SER A 417 22.63 22.19 20.57
N TRP A 418 23.09 21.28 21.44
CA TRP A 418 24.24 21.45 22.34
C TRP A 418 25.36 20.41 22.11
N LYS A 419 26.64 20.83 22.25
CA LYS A 419 27.82 19.95 22.36
C LYS A 419 28.69 20.38 23.55
N CYS A 420 29.22 19.42 24.31
CA CYS A 420 30.08 19.65 25.48
C CYS A 420 31.53 19.22 25.20
N SER A 421 32.53 20.05 25.54
CA SER A 421 33.95 19.69 25.51
C SER A 421 34.69 20.29 26.71
N THR A 422 35.51 19.48 27.39
CA THR A 422 36.33 19.87 28.55
C THR A 422 37.73 20.32 28.14
N ARG A 423 38.27 21.34 28.82
CA ARG A 423 39.62 21.90 28.62
C ARG A 423 40.39 21.84 29.95
N LEU A 424 41.62 21.32 29.93
CA LEU A 424 42.60 21.38 31.02
C LEU A 424 43.78 22.25 30.53
N GLY A 425 44.02 23.42 31.13
CA GLY A 425 45.29 24.17 30.98
C GLY A 425 46.32 23.64 32.00
N ASN A 426 47.64 23.81 31.91
CA ASN A 426 48.57 24.55 31.06
C ASN A 426 49.88 23.73 31.06
N ALA A 427 50.42 23.30 29.91
CA ALA A 427 51.85 22.95 29.77
C ALA A 427 52.25 22.83 28.30
N ALA A 428 53.50 23.21 28.02
CA ALA A 428 54.10 23.42 26.70
C ALA A 428 54.39 22.13 25.90
N TRP A 429 54.68 22.35 24.61
CA TRP A 429 55.04 21.38 23.58
C TRP A 429 56.25 20.51 23.96
N THR A 430 56.12 19.18 23.93
CA THR A 430 57.20 18.21 23.61
C THR A 430 56.67 16.81 23.26
N ASN A 431 57.49 16.06 22.52
CA ASN A 431 57.23 14.81 21.80
C ASN A 431 56.75 13.60 22.66
N SER A 432 55.99 12.70 22.01
CA SER A 432 55.60 11.31 22.41
C SER A 432 56.74 10.47 23.05
N PRO A 433 56.51 9.25 23.58
CA PRO A 433 55.28 8.56 24.04
C PRO A 433 55.42 7.99 25.49
N ALA A 434 54.34 7.80 26.25
CA ALA A 434 54.20 6.72 27.27
C ALA A 434 52.87 6.85 28.04
N ALA A 435 52.20 5.71 28.17
CA ALA A 435 50.90 5.51 28.78
C ALA A 435 50.87 5.71 30.30
N VAL A 436 49.71 6.12 30.85
CA VAL A 436 49.05 5.44 31.99
C VAL A 436 47.53 5.62 31.85
N VAL A 437 46.82 4.50 31.75
CA VAL A 437 45.36 4.35 31.65
C VAL A 437 44.79 4.02 33.04
N PRO A 438 43.62 4.54 33.44
CA PRO A 438 42.71 3.82 34.34
C PRO A 438 41.46 3.33 33.58
N VAL A 439 41.22 2.03 33.69
CA VAL A 439 40.12 1.25 33.08
C VAL A 439 38.85 1.36 33.92
N LEU A 440 37.67 1.37 33.27
CA LEU A 440 36.37 1.04 33.88
C LEU A 440 35.68 -0.01 33.00
N GLU A 441 35.38 -1.17 33.59
CA GLU A 441 34.68 -2.31 32.97
C GLU A 441 33.16 -2.13 32.98
N ASP A 442 32.47 -2.64 31.96
CA ASP A 442 31.03 -2.84 31.94
C ASP A 442 30.65 -4.32 32.17
N SER A 443 29.38 -4.57 32.43
CA SER A 443 28.86 -5.83 32.98
C SER A 443 28.86 -7.04 32.02
N GLN A 444 29.53 -7.01 30.86
CA GLN A 444 29.77 -8.19 30.01
C GLN A 444 31.16 -8.28 29.36
N GLY A 445 32.16 -7.48 29.76
CA GLY A 445 33.58 -7.84 29.56
C GLY A 445 34.12 -7.80 28.12
N GLU A 446 33.73 -6.85 27.27
CA GLU A 446 34.35 -6.64 25.95
C GLU A 446 34.76 -5.16 25.73
N GLN A 447 36.02 -4.92 25.35
CA GLN A 447 36.63 -3.58 25.22
C GLN A 447 36.27 -2.91 23.88
N ARG A 448 35.75 -1.67 23.90
CA ARG A 448 35.71 -0.78 22.71
C ARG A 448 36.20 0.63 23.01
N ASP A 449 37.02 1.13 22.10
CA ASP A 449 37.76 2.39 22.11
C ASP A 449 36.83 3.63 21.99
N LYS A 450 37.10 4.71 22.74
CA LYS A 450 36.23 5.89 22.87
C LYS A 450 36.93 7.17 22.41
N SER A 451 36.50 7.71 21.27
CA SER A 451 36.53 9.15 21.00
C SER A 451 35.30 9.55 20.18
N GLU A 452 34.68 10.68 20.55
CA GLU A 452 33.43 11.27 20.03
C GLU A 452 32.09 10.64 20.50
N VAL A 453 31.39 11.34 21.40
CA VAL A 453 29.93 11.27 21.52
C VAL A 453 29.36 12.56 20.92
N ARG A 454 28.58 12.44 19.84
CA ARG A 454 27.83 13.55 19.24
C ARG A 454 26.35 13.34 19.54
N LEU A 455 25.77 14.19 20.39
CA LEU A 455 24.31 14.33 20.47
C LEU A 455 23.90 15.36 19.42
N TRP A 456 23.01 14.99 18.51
CA TRP A 456 22.37 15.93 17.59
C TRP A 456 20.87 15.93 17.90
N GLN A 457 20.30 17.13 17.96
CA GLN A 457 18.87 17.33 17.89
C GLN A 457 18.65 18.44 16.86
N GLU A 458 17.91 18.11 15.80
CA GLU A 458 17.53 19.05 14.75
C GLU A 458 16.12 19.54 15.08
N VAL A 459 15.94 20.85 15.08
CA VAL A 459 14.63 21.46 15.33
C VAL A 459 14.40 22.50 14.25
N SER A 460 13.30 22.33 13.53
CA SER A 460 12.88 23.20 12.43
C SER A 460 11.48 23.72 12.72
N HIS A 461 11.27 25.04 12.67
CA HIS A 461 9.95 25.65 12.88
C HIS A 461 9.59 26.63 11.75
N LEU A 462 8.32 26.56 11.31
CA LEU A 462 7.63 27.53 10.46
C LEU A 462 6.33 27.93 11.19
N GLY A 463 6.27 29.13 11.78
CA GLY A 463 5.02 29.80 12.15
C GLY A 463 4.76 30.07 13.64
N GLU A 464 4.18 31.26 13.88
CA GLU A 464 4.08 32.12 15.07
C GLU A 464 3.24 31.69 16.32
N GLU A 465 3.62 32.32 17.46
CA GLU A 465 2.92 32.55 18.75
C GLU A 465 2.92 31.47 19.85
N ASP A 466 4.04 31.34 20.60
CA ASP A 466 4.09 31.33 22.08
C ASP A 466 5.56 31.25 22.60
N PRO A 467 6.03 32.12 23.52
CA PRO A 467 7.38 32.01 24.07
C PRO A 467 7.43 31.01 25.23
N TRP A 468 8.12 29.89 25.05
CA TRP A 468 8.50 29.02 26.17
C TRP A 468 9.92 29.33 26.64
N SER A 469 10.07 29.49 27.96
CA SER A 469 11.36 29.47 28.64
C SER A 469 11.61 28.07 29.20
N GLU A 470 12.53 27.30 28.63
CA GLU A 470 13.03 26.09 29.29
C GLU A 470 14.34 26.39 30.03
N ARG A 471 14.40 26.01 31.31
CA ARG A 471 15.66 25.92 32.06
C ARG A 471 16.30 24.58 31.75
N VAL A 472 17.40 24.58 31.00
CA VAL A 472 18.21 23.38 30.77
C VAL A 472 19.14 23.18 31.96
N HIS A 473 19.00 22.05 32.66
CA HIS A 473 19.91 21.61 33.71
C HIS A 473 20.96 20.67 33.11
N ALA A 474 22.22 21.10 33.03
CA ALA A 474 23.34 20.24 32.64
C ALA A 474 24.02 19.70 33.91
N ASN A 475 24.10 18.38 34.07
CA ASN A 475 24.78 17.73 35.17
C ASN A 475 26.17 17.26 34.70
N VAL A 476 27.23 17.95 35.10
CA VAL A 476 28.61 17.61 34.71
C VAL A 476 29.25 16.78 35.81
N LYS A 477 29.54 15.50 35.56
CA LYS A 477 30.35 14.68 36.46
C LYS A 477 31.84 14.97 36.21
N GLY A 478 32.50 15.66 37.13
CA GLY A 478 33.94 15.95 37.12
C GLY A 478 34.40 16.51 38.47
N LYS A 479 35.69 16.35 38.80
CA LYS A 479 36.30 16.67 40.11
C LYS A 479 35.90 18.06 40.63
N GLU A 480 35.57 18.13 41.92
CA GLU A 480 35.48 19.38 42.68
C GLU A 480 36.78 20.18 42.45
N ASP A 481 36.64 21.47 42.10
CA ASP A 481 37.69 22.48 41.85
C ASP A 481 38.18 22.74 40.40
N ALA A 482 37.49 22.27 39.36
CA ALA A 482 37.72 22.74 37.98
C ALA A 482 36.65 23.75 37.53
N GLY A 483 37.02 25.02 37.31
CA GLY A 483 36.12 26.01 36.73
C GLY A 483 35.66 25.63 35.32
N HIS A 484 34.35 25.71 35.05
CA HIS A 484 33.78 25.47 33.72
C HIS A 484 33.39 26.79 33.06
N GLU A 485 33.91 27.05 31.86
CA GLU A 485 33.55 28.20 31.04
C GLU A 485 32.63 27.72 29.91
N CYS A 486 31.43 28.31 29.81
CA CYS A 486 30.47 28.03 28.74
C CYS A 486 30.52 29.17 27.72
N SER A 487 30.95 28.89 26.50
CA SER A 487 30.94 29.87 25.40
C SER A 487 29.90 29.49 24.35
N PHE A 488 29.19 30.49 23.83
CA PHE A 488 28.11 30.31 22.85
C PHE A 488 28.53 30.88 21.50
N TYR A 489 28.26 30.16 20.41
CA TYR A 489 28.37 30.69 19.05
C TYR A 489 27.08 30.41 18.28
N CYS A 490 26.61 31.41 17.54
CA CYS A 490 25.43 31.34 16.70
C CYS A 490 25.84 31.55 15.24
N ARG A 491 25.40 30.69 14.33
CA ARG A 491 25.57 30.89 12.89
C ARG A 491 24.19 30.89 12.24
N CYS A 492 23.85 31.98 11.57
CA CYS A 492 22.60 32.12 10.81
C CYS A 492 22.85 31.76 9.35
N TRP A 493 21.90 31.06 8.73
CA TRP A 493 21.78 30.96 7.28
C TRP A 493 20.49 31.66 6.86
N THR A 494 20.55 32.35 5.73
CA THR A 494 19.40 32.88 4.99
C THR A 494 19.42 32.22 3.62
N ASP A 495 18.26 31.88 3.06
CA ASP A 495 18.14 31.25 1.73
C ASP A 495 18.46 32.24 0.59
N GLU A 496 19.73 32.65 0.51
CA GLU A 496 20.43 33.02 -0.73
C GLU A 496 21.65 32.11 -0.91
#